data_AF-A0A443RWN6-F1
#
_entry.id   AF-A0A443RWN6-F1
#
_cell.length_a   1.000
_cell.length_b   1.000
_cell.length_c   1.000
_cell.angle_alpha   90.00
_cell.angle_beta   90.00
_cell.angle_gamma   90.00
#
_symmetry.space_group_name_H-M   'P 1'
#
loop_
_entity.id
_entity.type
_entity.pdbx_description
1 polymer ?
#
loop_
_entity_poly.entity_id
_entity_poly.type
_entity_poly.pdbx_seq_one_letter_code
_entity_poly.pdbx_strand_id
1 'polypeptide(L)'
;MHVLKLRNLIQFLKIISFFLIRENIDYYSRKNQNPADGEIENKLQDLDDSLRANKEIQQKVKKRLKELQSSINKMNSHLHESVSTSLPLVLSACKKLNKSETDAEKIYKELKFDNPDGGAWKQGWNIEIDETRFAQQKLKVFVVPHSHNDPGWLKTFDRYFKDQTRHILDNMLIKLDQNSSMTFIWAEISYFAAWWDTLKNETDKEKVKLMLNKGQLEIVNGGWVMNDEANSHYSAIISQMVEGHQWLKHNLNYTPQHGWAIDPFGMSPTMAFLLKRMGFKAM
;
A
#
# COMPACT_ATOMS: atom_id res chain seq x y z
N MET A 1 85.67 3.59 66.49
CA MET A 1 85.23 4.51 65.41
C MET A 1 84.97 3.84 64.05
N HIS A 2 85.41 2.58 63.80
CA HIS A 2 85.20 1.89 62.51
C HIS A 2 83.83 1.22 62.32
N VAL A 3 83.18 0.74 63.40
CA VAL A 3 81.90 0.01 63.34
C VAL A 3 80.71 0.91 62.95
N LEU A 4 80.73 2.20 63.35
CA LEU A 4 79.67 3.16 63.00
C LEU A 4 79.71 3.59 61.52
N LYS A 5 80.90 3.64 60.90
CA LYS A 5 81.01 3.94 59.45
C LYS A 5 80.49 2.79 58.59
N LEU A 6 80.70 1.53 59.01
CA LEU A 6 80.20 0.36 58.28
C LEU A 6 78.66 0.26 58.32
N ARG A 7 78.04 0.56 59.48
CA ARG A 7 76.57 0.56 59.62
C ARG A 7 75.90 1.59 58.72
N ASN A 8 76.43 2.81 58.66
CA ASN A 8 75.89 3.86 57.79
C ASN A 8 76.06 3.52 56.30
N LEU A 9 77.17 2.86 55.92
CA LEU A 9 77.39 2.42 54.55
C LEU A 9 76.40 1.31 54.14
N ILE A 10 76.13 0.34 55.03
CA ILE A 10 75.14 -0.72 54.80
C ILE A 10 73.72 -0.14 54.70
N GLN A 11 73.37 0.84 55.53
CA GLN A 11 72.08 1.53 55.47
C GLN A 11 71.92 2.26 54.12
N PHE A 12 72.97 2.95 53.67
CA PHE A 12 72.98 3.68 52.40
C PHE A 12 72.87 2.75 51.19
N LEU A 13 73.61 1.63 51.20
CA LEU A 13 73.53 0.60 50.15
C LEU A 13 72.15 -0.07 50.09
N LYS A 14 71.48 -0.27 51.23
CA LYS A 14 70.10 -0.78 51.27
C LYS A 14 69.10 0.19 50.64
N ILE A 15 69.25 1.50 50.89
CA ILE A 15 68.38 2.52 50.30
C ILE A 15 68.59 2.57 48.78
N ILE A 16 69.83 2.56 48.31
CA ILE A 16 70.14 2.55 46.86
C ILE A 16 69.60 1.28 46.20
N SER A 17 69.80 0.11 46.83
CA SER A 17 69.27 -1.16 46.31
C SER A 17 67.74 -1.14 46.22
N PHE A 18 67.05 -0.58 47.24
CA PHE A 18 65.61 -0.44 47.22
C PHE A 18 65.12 0.49 46.09
N PHE A 19 65.82 1.60 45.84
CA PHE A 19 65.50 2.50 44.74
C PHE A 19 65.74 1.86 43.37
N LEU A 20 66.85 1.14 43.19
CA LEU A 20 67.17 0.44 41.93
C LEU A 20 66.22 -0.72 41.64
N ILE A 21 65.75 -1.43 42.67
CA ILE A 21 64.73 -2.48 42.53
C ILE A 21 63.40 -1.85 42.13
N ARG A 22 63.00 -0.75 42.77
CA ARG A 22 61.75 -0.05 42.46
C ARG A 22 61.76 0.54 41.04
N GLU A 23 62.86 1.19 40.63
CA GLU A 23 63.00 1.67 39.26
C GLU A 23 63.00 0.52 38.24
N ASN A 24 63.61 -0.63 38.54
CA ASN A 24 63.53 -1.80 37.66
C ASN A 24 62.09 -2.33 37.55
N ILE A 25 61.37 -2.47 38.67
CA ILE A 25 59.98 -2.94 38.67
C ILE A 25 59.08 -1.98 37.88
N ASP A 26 59.27 -0.66 38.05
CA ASP A 26 58.53 0.36 37.30
C ASP A 26 58.92 0.35 35.80
N TYR A 27 60.20 0.12 35.48
CA TYR A 27 60.69 -0.01 34.10
C TYR A 27 60.10 -1.25 33.41
N TYR A 28 60.11 -2.41 34.06
CA TYR A 28 59.52 -3.63 33.51
C TYR A 28 57.99 -3.59 33.46
N SER A 29 57.32 -2.92 34.41
CA SER A 29 55.86 -2.71 34.35
C SER A 29 55.45 -1.80 33.18
N ARG A 30 56.22 -0.73 32.90
CA ARG A 30 55.97 0.12 31.72
C ARG A 30 56.31 -0.59 30.41
N LYS A 31 57.32 -1.47 30.40
CA LYS A 31 57.72 -2.23 29.22
C LYS A 31 56.76 -3.40 28.91
N ASN A 32 56.06 -3.93 29.91
CA ASN A 32 55.07 -5.00 29.78
C ASN A 32 53.63 -4.51 29.56
N GLN A 33 53.38 -3.20 29.51
CA GLN A 33 52.10 -2.69 28.98
C GLN A 33 52.13 -2.80 27.45
N ASN A 34 51.82 -3.99 26.96
CA ASN A 34 51.66 -4.22 25.53
C ASN A 34 50.38 -3.48 25.09
N PRO A 35 50.42 -2.57 24.10
CA PRO A 35 49.23 -1.84 23.63
C PRO A 35 48.07 -2.78 23.22
N ALA A 36 48.41 -4.01 22.83
CA ALA A 36 47.47 -5.08 22.50
C ALA A 36 46.61 -5.54 23.69
N ASP A 37 47.11 -5.52 24.93
CA ASP A 37 46.36 -6.03 26.09
C ASP A 37 45.24 -5.06 26.51
N GLY A 38 45.50 -3.74 26.47
CA GLY A 38 44.46 -2.73 26.68
C GLY A 38 43.40 -2.72 25.58
N GLU A 39 43.80 -3.04 24.34
CA GLU A 39 42.84 -3.18 23.23
C GLU A 39 41.97 -4.43 23.38
N ILE A 40 42.52 -5.53 23.91
CA ILE A 40 41.78 -6.76 24.22
C ILE A 40 40.81 -6.53 25.38
N GLU A 41 41.23 -5.86 26.46
CA GLU A 41 40.36 -5.52 27.59
C GLU A 41 39.18 -4.62 27.16
N ASN A 42 39.44 -3.60 26.33
CA ASN A 42 38.40 -2.75 25.78
C ASN A 42 37.41 -3.54 24.90
N LYS A 43 37.92 -4.44 24.03
CA LYS A 43 37.05 -5.29 23.20
C LYS A 43 36.22 -6.26 24.03
N LEU A 44 36.77 -6.79 25.12
CA LEU A 44 36.04 -7.66 26.06
C LEU A 44 34.93 -6.88 26.77
N GLN A 45 35.20 -5.64 27.17
CA GLN A 45 34.20 -4.77 27.78
C GLN A 45 33.07 -4.43 26.80
N ASP A 46 33.39 -4.06 25.55
CA ASP A 46 32.41 -3.79 24.49
C ASP A 46 31.56 -5.02 24.16
N LEU A 47 32.16 -6.21 24.16
CA LEU A 47 31.46 -7.49 23.97
C LEU A 47 30.49 -7.76 25.12
N ASP A 48 30.90 -7.51 26.36
CA ASP A 48 30.06 -7.71 27.55
C ASP A 48 28.88 -6.73 27.58
N ASP A 49 29.10 -5.47 27.21
CA ASP A 49 28.04 -4.47 27.12
C ASP A 49 27.08 -4.77 25.95
N SER A 50 27.61 -5.22 24.81
CA SER A 50 26.80 -5.70 23.68
C SER A 50 25.97 -6.94 24.06
N LEU A 51 26.53 -7.85 24.85
CA LEU A 51 25.83 -9.03 25.33
C LEU A 51 24.69 -8.66 26.30
N ARG A 52 24.89 -7.67 27.16
CA ARG A 52 23.85 -7.12 28.04
C ARG A 52 22.71 -6.49 27.24
N ALA A 53 23.04 -5.64 26.27
CA ALA A 53 22.04 -5.03 25.39
C ALA A 53 21.22 -6.07 24.62
N ASN A 54 21.87 -7.12 24.10
CA ASN A 54 21.18 -8.23 23.43
C ASN A 54 20.25 -9.01 24.37
N LYS A 55 20.65 -9.24 25.63
CA LYS A 55 19.77 -9.86 26.64
C LYS A 55 18.53 -9.02 26.92
N GLU A 56 18.66 -7.70 27.00
CA GLU A 56 17.51 -6.80 27.17
C GLU A 56 16.57 -6.81 25.97
N ILE A 57 17.11 -6.78 24.75
CA ILE A 57 16.32 -6.90 23.52
C ILE A 57 15.55 -8.22 23.51
N GLN A 58 16.20 -9.34 23.83
CA GLN A 58 15.52 -10.64 23.91
C GLN A 58 14.40 -10.66 24.96
N GLN A 59 14.58 -10.01 26.11
CA GLN A 59 13.53 -9.89 27.12
C GLN A 59 12.34 -9.07 26.62
N LYS A 60 12.60 -7.94 25.93
CA LYS A 60 11.55 -7.10 25.32
C LYS A 60 10.77 -7.88 24.25
N VAL A 61 11.47 -8.62 23.39
CA VAL A 61 10.84 -9.47 22.36
C VAL A 61 9.98 -10.57 23.01
N LYS A 62 10.49 -11.28 24.02
CA LYS A 62 9.71 -12.29 24.75
C LYS A 62 8.47 -11.71 25.41
N LYS A 63 8.56 -10.51 25.98
CA LYS A 63 7.41 -9.80 26.57
C LYS A 63 6.37 -9.48 25.49
N ARG A 64 6.81 -8.93 24.35
CA ARG A 64 5.91 -8.59 23.23
C ARG A 64 5.24 -9.82 22.63
N LEU A 65 5.96 -10.94 22.52
CA LEU A 65 5.39 -12.22 22.09
C LEU A 65 4.30 -12.72 23.03
N LYS A 66 4.48 -12.61 24.35
CA LYS A 66 3.43 -12.95 25.33
C LYS A 66 2.21 -12.06 25.22
N GLU A 67 2.40 -10.75 25.01
CA GLU A 67 1.32 -9.77 24.79
C GLU A 67 0.56 -10.05 23.48
N LEU A 68 1.27 -10.44 22.42
CA LEU A 68 0.66 -10.86 21.16
C LEU A 68 -0.11 -12.17 21.31
N GLN A 69 0.45 -13.16 22.01
CA GLN A 69 -0.20 -14.44 22.27
C GLN A 69 -1.52 -14.25 23.04
N SER A 70 -1.53 -13.40 24.07
CA SER A 70 -2.75 -13.12 24.82
C SER A 70 -3.79 -12.37 23.97
N SER A 71 -3.34 -11.44 23.13
CA SER A 71 -4.21 -10.71 22.19
C SER A 71 -4.82 -11.66 21.14
N ILE A 72 -4.02 -12.59 20.60
CA ILE A 72 -4.48 -13.63 19.66
C ILE A 72 -5.49 -14.56 20.34
N ASN A 73 -5.22 -15.01 21.56
CA ASN A 73 -6.16 -15.86 22.30
C ASN A 73 -7.49 -15.14 22.56
N LYS A 74 -7.45 -13.84 22.88
CA LYS A 74 -8.64 -13.00 23.07
C LYS A 74 -9.41 -12.78 21.75
N MET A 75 -8.70 -12.62 20.63
CA MET A 75 -9.33 -12.57 19.31
C MET A 75 -9.96 -13.91 18.94
N ASN A 76 -9.28 -15.04 19.20
CA ASN A 76 -9.81 -16.37 18.93
C ASN A 76 -11.05 -16.70 19.78
N SER A 77 -11.12 -16.26 21.04
CA SER A 77 -12.32 -16.43 21.85
C SER A 77 -13.49 -15.61 21.31
N HIS A 78 -13.24 -14.36 20.88
CA HIS A 78 -14.26 -13.53 20.22
C HIS A 78 -14.66 -14.06 18.84
N LEU A 79 -13.75 -14.68 18.09
CA LEU A 79 -14.02 -15.36 16.83
C LEU A 79 -14.89 -16.60 17.06
N HIS A 80 -14.61 -17.42 18.07
CA HIS A 80 -15.47 -18.58 18.40
C HIS A 80 -16.89 -18.17 18.84
N GLU A 81 -17.01 -17.08 19.60
CA GLU A 81 -18.30 -16.56 20.06
C GLU A 81 -19.08 -15.85 18.93
N SER A 82 -18.40 -15.16 18.02
CA SER A 82 -19.02 -14.55 16.83
C SER A 82 -19.37 -15.58 15.75
N VAL A 83 -18.59 -16.65 15.57
CA VAL A 83 -18.90 -17.75 14.65
C VAL A 83 -20.08 -18.58 15.16
N SER A 84 -20.20 -18.83 16.47
CA SER A 84 -21.34 -19.57 17.03
C SER A 84 -22.65 -18.80 16.98
N THR A 85 -22.61 -17.47 17.11
CA THR A 85 -23.79 -16.59 17.00
C THR A 85 -24.14 -16.23 15.54
N SER A 86 -23.16 -16.24 14.62
CA SER A 86 -23.40 -15.94 13.20
C SER A 86 -23.83 -17.15 12.37
N LEU A 87 -23.46 -18.38 12.74
CA LEU A 87 -23.87 -19.58 11.98
C LEU A 87 -25.41 -19.72 11.85
N PRO A 88 -26.20 -19.57 12.93
CA PRO A 88 -27.66 -19.58 12.84
C PRO A 88 -28.22 -18.39 12.05
N LEU A 89 -27.54 -17.23 12.11
CA LEU A 89 -27.94 -16.01 11.41
C LEU A 89 -27.69 -16.12 9.90
N VAL A 90 -26.57 -16.74 9.49
CA VAL A 90 -26.22 -17.07 8.11
C VAL A 90 -27.19 -18.12 7.56
N LEU A 91 -27.48 -19.19 8.31
CA LEU A 91 -28.47 -20.20 7.91
C LEU A 91 -29.89 -19.63 7.78
N SER A 92 -30.28 -18.70 8.65
CA SER A 92 -31.57 -17.99 8.57
C SER A 92 -31.62 -17.01 7.40
N ALA A 93 -30.52 -16.32 7.11
CA ALA A 93 -30.37 -15.45 5.94
C ALA A 93 -30.40 -16.24 4.62
N CYS A 94 -29.76 -17.42 4.56
CA CYS A 94 -29.81 -18.32 3.40
C CYS A 94 -31.24 -18.81 3.08
N LYS A 95 -32.13 -18.92 4.08
CA LYS A 95 -33.53 -19.28 3.86
C LYS A 95 -34.37 -18.16 3.25
N LYS A 96 -33.89 -16.92 3.28
CA LYS A 96 -34.45 -15.76 2.58
C LYS A 96 -33.62 -15.43 1.33
N LEU A 97 -33.37 -16.42 0.49
CA LEU A 97 -32.96 -16.14 -0.88
C LEU A 97 -34.15 -15.48 -1.58
N ASN A 98 -34.13 -14.14 -1.63
CA ASN A 98 -35.05 -13.40 -2.47
C ASN A 98 -34.84 -13.89 -3.90
N LYS A 99 -35.93 -14.33 -4.54
CA LYS A 99 -35.92 -14.75 -5.93
C LYS A 99 -35.49 -13.54 -6.76
N SER A 100 -34.27 -13.57 -7.32
CA SER A 100 -33.85 -12.54 -8.25
C SER A 100 -34.72 -12.65 -9.51
N GLU A 101 -35.05 -11.50 -10.11
CA GLU A 101 -35.75 -11.46 -11.39
C GLU A 101 -34.92 -12.12 -12.50
N THR A 102 -33.59 -12.08 -12.35
CA THR A 102 -32.62 -12.60 -13.31
C THR A 102 -31.59 -13.46 -12.59
N ASP A 103 -31.34 -14.67 -13.10
CA ASP A 103 -30.35 -15.61 -12.62
C ASP A 103 -29.50 -16.07 -13.81
N ALA A 104 -28.20 -15.78 -13.77
CA ALA A 104 -27.28 -16.07 -14.86
C ALA A 104 -27.19 -17.59 -15.13
N GLU A 105 -27.21 -18.44 -14.11
CA GLU A 105 -27.14 -19.90 -14.31
C GLU A 105 -28.37 -20.41 -15.05
N LYS A 106 -29.56 -19.88 -14.67
CA LYS A 106 -30.80 -20.19 -15.37
C LYS A 106 -30.77 -19.70 -16.82
N ILE A 107 -30.31 -18.47 -17.06
CA ILE A 107 -30.17 -17.91 -18.41
C ILE A 107 -29.25 -18.80 -19.27
N TYR A 108 -28.11 -19.24 -18.75
CA TYR A 108 -27.19 -20.10 -19.48
C TYR A 108 -27.79 -21.45 -19.88
N LYS A 109 -28.73 -21.99 -19.09
CA LYS A 109 -29.45 -23.24 -19.43
C LYS A 109 -30.53 -23.04 -20.51
N GLU A 110 -31.09 -21.84 -20.60
CA GLU A 110 -32.19 -21.52 -21.52
C GLU A 110 -31.69 -20.92 -22.85
N LEU A 111 -30.53 -20.28 -22.87
CA LEU A 111 -29.95 -19.68 -24.08
C LEU A 111 -29.47 -20.74 -25.07
N LYS A 112 -29.71 -20.49 -26.36
CA LYS A 112 -29.25 -21.34 -27.47
C LYS A 112 -27.82 -21.06 -27.93
N PHE A 113 -27.32 -19.86 -27.64
CA PHE A 113 -26.00 -19.38 -28.10
C PHE A 113 -25.82 -19.42 -29.63
N ASP A 114 -26.92 -19.29 -30.38
CA ASP A 114 -26.88 -19.13 -31.84
C ASP A 114 -26.08 -17.86 -32.20
N ASN A 115 -25.33 -17.89 -33.29
CA ASN A 115 -24.54 -16.75 -33.78
C ASN A 115 -24.99 -16.30 -35.20
N PRO A 116 -26.25 -15.84 -35.37
CA PRO A 116 -26.73 -15.32 -36.65
C PRO A 116 -26.11 -13.94 -36.95
N ASP A 117 -26.01 -13.57 -38.23
CA ASP A 117 -25.60 -12.21 -38.62
C ASP A 117 -26.77 -11.22 -38.43
N GLY A 118 -26.64 -10.32 -37.46
CA GLY A 118 -27.63 -9.27 -37.15
C GLY A 118 -27.64 -8.06 -38.10
N GLY A 119 -26.79 -8.04 -39.13
CA GLY A 119 -26.66 -6.94 -40.08
C GLY A 119 -25.63 -5.90 -39.64
N ALA A 120 -26.04 -4.63 -39.51
CA ALA A 120 -25.15 -3.55 -39.06
C ALA A 120 -24.68 -3.75 -37.62
N TRP A 121 -25.57 -4.18 -36.72
CA TRP A 121 -25.21 -4.69 -35.40
C TRP A 121 -25.05 -6.21 -35.46
N LYS A 122 -23.80 -6.67 -35.62
CA LYS A 122 -23.49 -8.07 -35.96
C LYS A 122 -24.03 -9.11 -34.98
N GLN A 123 -24.12 -8.78 -33.70
CA GLN A 123 -24.54 -9.70 -32.63
C GLN A 123 -25.93 -9.35 -32.07
N GLY A 124 -26.70 -8.51 -32.77
CA GLY A 124 -28.05 -8.12 -32.35
C GLY A 124 -29.05 -8.19 -33.48
N TRP A 125 -29.93 -7.21 -33.57
CA TRP A 125 -30.99 -7.12 -34.57
C TRP A 125 -31.21 -5.67 -35.02
N ASN A 126 -31.99 -5.49 -36.08
CA ASN A 126 -32.36 -4.15 -36.54
C ASN A 126 -33.27 -3.46 -35.51
N ILE A 127 -32.79 -2.37 -34.91
CA ILE A 127 -33.52 -1.64 -33.87
C ILE A 127 -34.53 -0.70 -34.54
N GLU A 128 -35.81 -0.86 -34.22
CA GLU A 128 -36.88 0.05 -34.62
C GLU A 128 -37.17 1.03 -33.48
N ILE A 129 -37.23 2.32 -33.79
CA ILE A 129 -37.42 3.40 -32.81
C ILE A 129 -38.72 4.14 -33.14
N ASP A 130 -39.62 4.18 -32.17
CA ASP A 130 -40.79 5.07 -32.21
C ASP A 130 -40.38 6.48 -31.74
N GLU A 131 -40.23 7.39 -32.71
CA GLU A 131 -39.84 8.77 -32.45
C GLU A 131 -40.87 9.55 -31.61
N THR A 132 -42.15 9.13 -31.64
CA THR A 132 -43.21 9.83 -30.91
C THR A 132 -43.02 9.76 -29.40
N ARG A 133 -42.28 8.74 -28.91
CA ARG A 133 -41.91 8.58 -27.50
C ARG A 133 -41.15 9.78 -26.94
N PHE A 134 -40.45 10.53 -27.78
CA PHE A 134 -39.65 11.68 -27.35
C PHE A 134 -40.38 13.02 -27.48
N ALA A 135 -41.65 13.03 -27.93
CA ALA A 135 -42.43 14.25 -28.11
C ALA A 135 -42.72 14.96 -26.77
N GLN A 136 -42.96 14.19 -25.70
CA GLN A 136 -43.25 14.73 -24.36
C GLN A 136 -42.00 14.87 -23.49
N GLN A 137 -41.03 13.95 -23.64
CA GLN A 137 -39.80 13.96 -22.87
C GLN A 137 -38.59 13.75 -23.79
N LYS A 138 -37.76 14.80 -23.90
CA LYS A 138 -36.53 14.74 -24.70
C LYS A 138 -35.55 13.70 -24.13
N LEU A 139 -34.89 12.97 -25.02
CA LEU A 139 -33.77 12.10 -24.67
C LEU A 139 -32.61 12.96 -24.13
N LYS A 140 -32.09 12.60 -22.96
CA LYS A 140 -30.87 13.21 -22.40
C LYS A 140 -29.68 12.36 -22.81
N VAL A 141 -28.75 12.95 -23.55
CA VAL A 141 -27.53 12.28 -24.01
C VAL A 141 -26.35 12.84 -23.24
N PHE A 142 -25.59 11.96 -22.60
CA PHE A 142 -24.34 12.30 -21.91
C PHE A 142 -23.18 11.68 -22.67
N VAL A 143 -22.34 12.53 -23.24
CA VAL A 143 -21.06 12.12 -23.82
C VAL A 143 -20.03 12.16 -22.70
N VAL A 144 -19.37 11.04 -22.43
CA VAL A 144 -18.44 10.89 -21.30
C VAL A 144 -17.03 10.64 -21.84
N PRO A 145 -16.20 11.69 -21.97
CA PRO A 145 -14.82 11.53 -22.40
C PRO A 145 -14.01 10.73 -21.38
N HIS A 146 -13.29 9.71 -21.83
CA HIS A 146 -12.42 8.88 -21.01
C HIS A 146 -11.15 8.50 -21.79
N SER A 147 -10.15 7.97 -21.08
CA SER A 147 -8.97 7.35 -21.70
C SER A 147 -8.61 6.10 -20.91
N HIS A 148 -8.68 4.93 -21.55
CA HIS A 148 -8.23 3.69 -20.94
C HIS A 148 -6.70 3.60 -20.98
N ASN A 149 -6.06 3.40 -19.82
CA ASN A 149 -4.61 3.42 -19.67
C ASN A 149 -4.15 2.19 -18.91
N ASP A 150 -3.76 1.14 -19.63
CA ASP A 150 -3.23 -0.10 -19.06
C ASP A 150 -1.94 0.14 -18.27
N PRO A 151 -1.90 -0.18 -16.96
CA PRO A 151 -0.69 -0.13 -16.14
C PRO A 151 0.33 -1.24 -16.46
N GLY A 152 0.59 -1.46 -17.74
CA GLY A 152 1.37 -2.57 -18.28
C GLY A 152 0.52 -3.52 -19.13
N TRP A 153 0.85 -3.65 -20.43
CA TRP A 153 0.25 -4.60 -21.36
C TRP A 153 1.22 -4.88 -22.52
N LEU A 154 1.12 -4.15 -23.64
CA LEU A 154 2.09 -4.23 -24.75
C LEU A 154 3.39 -3.50 -24.42
N LYS A 155 3.31 -2.45 -23.59
CA LYS A 155 4.46 -1.74 -23.03
C LYS A 155 4.44 -1.87 -21.51
N THR A 156 5.58 -1.63 -20.87
CA THR A 156 5.65 -1.53 -19.41
C THR A 156 4.95 -0.28 -18.91
N PHE A 157 4.62 -0.25 -17.61
CA PHE A 157 4.06 0.91 -16.93
C PHE A 157 4.83 2.21 -17.27
N ASP A 158 6.14 2.22 -17.05
CA ASP A 158 7.00 3.39 -17.24
C ASP A 158 7.04 3.86 -18.70
N ARG A 159 7.02 2.91 -19.64
CA ARG A 159 7.07 3.24 -21.06
C ARG A 159 5.75 3.84 -21.53
N TYR A 160 4.62 3.30 -21.11
CA TYR A 160 3.32 3.94 -21.33
C TYR A 160 3.26 5.32 -20.67
N PHE A 161 3.72 5.44 -19.43
CA PHE A 161 3.73 6.70 -18.70
C PHE A 161 4.48 7.79 -19.47
N LYS A 162 5.72 7.48 -19.86
CA LYS A 162 6.61 8.39 -20.55
C LYS A 162 6.13 8.74 -21.95
N ASP A 163 5.69 7.75 -22.72
CA ASP A 163 5.39 7.93 -24.14
C ASP A 163 3.97 8.47 -24.37
N GLN A 164 3.03 8.26 -23.43
CA GLN A 164 1.59 8.46 -23.68
C GLN A 164 0.85 9.06 -22.47
N THR A 165 0.77 8.34 -21.35
CA THR A 165 -0.17 8.67 -20.26
C THR A 165 0.10 10.03 -19.63
N ARG A 166 1.37 10.41 -19.44
CA ARG A 166 1.72 11.75 -18.97
C ARG A 166 1.18 12.84 -19.89
N HIS A 167 1.35 12.68 -21.20
CA HIS A 167 0.86 13.66 -22.18
C HIS A 167 -0.66 13.75 -22.20
N ILE A 168 -1.37 12.64 -21.96
CA ILE A 168 -2.83 12.62 -21.82
C ILE A 168 -3.25 13.48 -20.63
N LEU A 169 -2.64 13.27 -19.46
CA LEU A 169 -2.97 14.00 -18.24
C LEU A 169 -2.56 15.49 -18.29
N ASP A 170 -1.40 15.80 -18.89
CA ASP A 170 -0.97 17.18 -19.16
C ASP A 170 -2.00 17.91 -20.04
N ASN A 171 -2.47 17.24 -21.11
CA ASN A 171 -3.50 17.80 -22.00
C ASN A 171 -4.87 17.90 -21.34
N MET A 172 -5.25 16.94 -20.49
CA MET A 172 -6.48 17.00 -19.69
C MET A 172 -6.49 18.27 -18.84
N LEU A 173 -5.41 18.52 -18.10
CA LEU A 173 -5.28 19.72 -17.28
C LEU A 173 -5.44 21.00 -18.13
N ILE A 174 -4.74 21.10 -19.26
CA ILE A 174 -4.82 22.28 -20.13
C ILE A 174 -6.22 22.46 -20.71
N LYS A 175 -6.84 21.38 -21.20
CA LYS A 175 -8.12 21.46 -21.95
C LYS A 175 -9.32 21.68 -21.05
N LEU A 176 -9.34 21.09 -19.86
CA LEU A 176 -10.39 21.35 -18.87
C LEU A 176 -10.30 22.76 -18.29
N ASP A 177 -9.08 23.30 -18.13
CA ASP A 177 -8.87 24.69 -17.67
C ASP A 177 -9.39 25.71 -18.70
N GLN A 178 -9.15 25.43 -19.99
CA GLN A 178 -9.62 26.26 -21.10
C GLN A 178 -11.14 26.16 -21.33
N ASN A 179 -11.80 25.05 -20.96
CA ASN A 179 -13.18 24.77 -21.33
C ASN A 179 -13.99 24.29 -20.11
N SER A 180 -14.66 25.22 -19.43
CA SER A 180 -15.44 24.95 -18.21
C SER A 180 -16.60 23.96 -18.36
N SER A 181 -17.12 23.76 -19.57
CA SER A 181 -18.20 22.80 -19.86
C SER A 181 -17.71 21.40 -20.22
N MET A 182 -16.40 21.21 -20.41
CA MET A 182 -15.83 19.92 -20.77
C MET A 182 -15.68 19.06 -19.51
N THR A 183 -15.94 17.76 -19.67
CA THR A 183 -15.77 16.76 -18.63
C THR A 183 -14.77 15.69 -19.06
N PHE A 184 -14.19 14.99 -18.09
CA PHE A 184 -13.33 13.84 -18.32
C PHE A 184 -13.36 12.91 -17.11
N ILE A 185 -13.35 11.59 -17.35
CA ILE A 185 -13.24 10.60 -16.29
C ILE A 185 -11.87 9.91 -16.32
N TRP A 186 -11.33 9.59 -15.14
CA TRP A 186 -10.07 8.87 -14.99
C TRP A 186 -10.19 7.71 -14.00
N ALA A 187 -9.57 6.56 -14.30
CA ALA A 187 -9.70 5.35 -13.49
C ALA A 187 -8.43 4.94 -12.75
N GLU A 188 -7.29 4.85 -13.43
CA GLU A 188 -6.09 4.20 -12.91
C GLU A 188 -5.24 5.15 -12.03
N ILE A 189 -5.31 4.99 -10.71
CA ILE A 189 -4.61 5.90 -9.77
C ILE A 189 -3.10 5.71 -9.78
N SER A 190 -2.59 4.54 -10.15
CA SER A 190 -1.14 4.34 -10.35
C SER A 190 -0.52 5.39 -11.27
N TYR A 191 -1.12 5.64 -12.42
CA TYR A 191 -0.67 6.67 -13.36
C TYR A 191 -0.98 8.08 -12.89
N PHE A 192 -2.15 8.30 -12.28
CA PHE A 192 -2.51 9.63 -11.77
C PHE A 192 -1.54 10.09 -10.68
N ALA A 193 -1.17 9.18 -9.78
CA ALA A 193 -0.19 9.42 -8.73
C ALA A 193 1.20 9.71 -9.31
N ALA A 194 1.67 8.88 -10.25
CA ALA A 194 2.94 9.11 -10.93
C ALA A 194 2.97 10.48 -11.65
N TRP A 195 1.86 10.88 -12.29
CA TRP A 195 1.73 12.18 -12.95
C TRP A 195 1.71 13.34 -11.95
N TRP A 196 0.96 13.19 -10.85
CA TRP A 196 0.85 14.21 -9.80
C TRP A 196 2.22 14.61 -9.24
N ASP A 197 3.13 13.64 -9.09
CA ASP A 197 4.50 13.88 -8.63
C ASP A 197 5.36 14.66 -9.64
N THR A 198 4.96 14.69 -10.91
CA THR A 198 5.63 15.51 -11.95
C THR A 198 5.19 16.96 -11.94
N LEU A 199 4.07 17.30 -11.29
CA LEU A 199 3.56 18.67 -11.20
C LEU A 199 4.43 19.49 -10.23
N LYS A 200 5.32 20.31 -10.79
CA LYS A 200 6.28 21.12 -10.02
C LYS A 200 5.68 22.37 -9.39
N ASN A 201 4.61 22.90 -9.96
CA ASN A 201 3.99 24.14 -9.51
C ASN A 201 2.70 23.83 -8.74
N GLU A 202 2.42 24.61 -7.70
CA GLU A 202 1.21 24.42 -6.88
C GLU A 202 -0.05 24.91 -7.61
N THR A 203 0.10 25.79 -8.61
CA THR A 203 -1.03 26.33 -9.38
C THR A 203 -1.77 25.23 -10.15
N ASP A 204 -1.03 24.33 -10.78
CA ASP A 204 -1.58 23.20 -11.54
C ASP A 204 -2.24 22.19 -10.61
N LYS A 205 -1.65 21.94 -9.43
CA LYS A 205 -2.29 21.11 -8.40
C LYS A 205 -3.60 21.70 -7.92
N GLU A 206 -3.67 23.01 -7.70
CA GLU A 206 -4.92 23.70 -7.34
C GLU A 206 -5.96 23.66 -8.46
N LYS A 207 -5.55 23.77 -9.73
CA LYS A 207 -6.46 23.59 -10.87
C LYS A 207 -7.09 22.20 -10.88
N VAL A 208 -6.31 21.14 -10.67
CA VAL A 208 -6.84 19.77 -10.59
C VAL A 208 -7.86 19.64 -9.45
N LYS A 209 -7.53 20.12 -8.25
CA LYS A 209 -8.46 20.12 -7.11
C LYS A 209 -9.75 20.87 -7.44
N LEU A 210 -9.65 22.02 -8.12
CA LEU A 210 -10.80 22.79 -8.56
C LEU A 210 -11.65 22.04 -9.60
N MET A 211 -11.03 21.36 -10.56
CA MET A 211 -11.72 20.55 -11.57
C MET A 211 -12.50 19.40 -10.94
N LEU A 212 -11.93 18.73 -9.94
CA LEU A 212 -12.60 17.69 -9.16
C LEU A 212 -13.80 18.27 -8.39
N ASN A 213 -13.61 19.39 -7.70
CA ASN A 213 -14.68 20.04 -6.94
C ASN A 213 -15.84 20.53 -7.81
N LYS A 214 -15.54 20.97 -9.04
CA LYS A 214 -16.55 21.40 -10.02
C LYS A 214 -17.19 20.24 -10.79
N GLY A 215 -16.66 19.02 -10.68
CA GLY A 215 -17.11 17.86 -11.45
C GLY A 215 -16.72 17.90 -12.94
N GLN A 216 -15.73 18.72 -13.33
CA GLN A 216 -15.14 18.66 -14.67
C GLN A 216 -14.25 17.43 -14.81
N LEU A 217 -13.48 17.11 -13.77
CA LEU A 217 -12.74 15.86 -13.66
C LEU A 217 -13.48 14.99 -12.66
N GLU A 218 -13.74 13.74 -13.01
CA GLU A 218 -14.27 12.74 -12.07
C GLU A 218 -13.33 11.54 -12.04
N ILE A 219 -12.95 11.13 -10.83
CA ILE A 219 -12.25 9.84 -10.64
C ILE A 219 -13.30 8.75 -10.47
N VAL A 220 -13.29 7.79 -11.39
CA VAL A 220 -14.16 6.60 -11.40
C VAL A 220 -13.36 5.36 -11.00
N ASN A 221 -13.97 4.40 -10.32
CA ASN A 221 -13.31 3.25 -9.69
C ASN A 221 -12.26 3.65 -8.63
N GLY A 222 -11.18 4.30 -9.03
CA GLY A 222 -10.17 4.91 -8.15
C GLY A 222 -9.22 3.90 -7.51
N GLY A 223 -9.24 2.64 -7.93
CA GLY A 223 -8.22 1.68 -7.57
C GLY A 223 -6.86 2.05 -8.15
N TRP A 224 -5.80 1.43 -7.63
CA TRP A 224 -4.46 1.53 -8.22
C TRP A 224 -4.48 1.12 -9.70
N VAL A 225 -5.30 0.12 -10.03
CA VAL A 225 -5.52 -0.42 -11.38
C VAL A 225 -7.01 -0.73 -11.59
N MET A 226 -7.41 -0.94 -12.85
CA MET A 226 -8.62 -1.70 -13.18
C MET A 226 -8.26 -3.19 -13.14
N ASN A 227 -8.61 -3.89 -12.06
CA ASN A 227 -8.15 -5.26 -11.83
C ASN A 227 -8.88 -6.28 -12.72
N ASP A 228 -8.18 -7.39 -13.01
CA ASP A 228 -8.82 -8.62 -13.48
C ASP A 228 -9.88 -9.09 -12.48
N GLU A 229 -11.01 -9.61 -12.96
CA GLU A 229 -12.11 -10.12 -12.15
C GLU A 229 -12.23 -11.66 -12.18
N ALA A 230 -11.45 -12.34 -13.03
CA ALA A 230 -11.45 -13.80 -13.12
C ALA A 230 -10.47 -14.46 -12.13
N ASN A 231 -9.20 -14.01 -12.10
CA ASN A 231 -8.13 -14.67 -11.33
C ASN A 231 -7.81 -13.97 -10.01
N SER A 232 -8.20 -12.71 -9.86
CA SER A 232 -7.87 -11.91 -8.68
C SER A 232 -8.56 -12.43 -7.42
N HIS A 233 -7.76 -12.75 -6.41
CA HIS A 233 -8.31 -13.02 -5.08
C HIS A 233 -8.84 -11.71 -4.46
N TYR A 234 -9.98 -11.76 -3.75
CA TYR A 234 -10.62 -10.57 -3.19
C TYR A 234 -9.71 -9.74 -2.28
N SER A 235 -8.73 -10.37 -1.60
CA SER A 235 -7.76 -9.65 -0.78
C SER A 235 -6.85 -8.72 -1.60
N ALA A 236 -6.46 -9.14 -2.81
CA ALA A 236 -5.66 -8.33 -3.72
C ALA A 236 -6.50 -7.19 -4.32
N ILE A 237 -7.77 -7.47 -4.67
CA ILE A 237 -8.72 -6.45 -5.10
C ILE A 237 -8.88 -5.37 -4.03
N ILE A 238 -9.12 -5.77 -2.78
CA ILE A 238 -9.23 -4.83 -1.66
C ILE A 238 -7.93 -4.04 -1.49
N SER A 239 -6.77 -4.70 -1.55
CA SER A 239 -5.48 -4.03 -1.35
C SER A 239 -5.25 -2.93 -2.39
N GLN A 240 -5.49 -3.20 -3.68
CA GLN A 240 -5.26 -2.22 -4.74
C GLN A 240 -6.29 -1.06 -4.68
N MET A 241 -7.53 -1.36 -4.28
CA MET A 241 -8.55 -0.32 -4.05
C MET A 241 -8.17 0.58 -2.88
N VAL A 242 -7.68 0.00 -1.78
CA VAL A 242 -7.22 0.75 -0.61
C VAL A 242 -6.05 1.67 -0.97
N GLU A 243 -5.08 1.18 -1.73
CA GLU A 243 -3.92 1.99 -2.17
C GLU A 243 -4.36 3.23 -2.93
N GLY A 244 -5.19 3.05 -3.98
CA GLY A 244 -5.70 4.16 -4.79
C GLY A 244 -6.57 5.13 -3.98
N HIS A 245 -7.50 4.62 -3.17
CA HIS A 245 -8.41 5.46 -2.39
C HIS A 245 -7.70 6.23 -1.27
N GLN A 246 -6.71 5.63 -0.61
CA GLN A 246 -5.89 6.34 0.37
C GLN A 246 -5.08 7.43 -0.30
N TRP A 247 -4.47 7.16 -1.46
CA TRP A 247 -3.73 8.18 -2.21
C TRP A 247 -4.64 9.37 -2.55
N LEU A 248 -5.84 9.11 -3.10
CA LEU A 248 -6.84 10.14 -3.41
C LEU A 248 -7.27 10.93 -2.18
N LYS A 249 -7.50 10.25 -1.05
CA LYS A 249 -7.94 10.89 0.18
C LYS A 249 -6.87 11.81 0.76
N HIS A 250 -5.62 11.35 0.79
CA HIS A 250 -4.50 12.12 1.36
C HIS A 250 -4.11 13.32 0.49
N ASN A 251 -4.08 13.17 -0.84
CA ASN A 251 -3.58 14.22 -1.74
C ASN A 251 -4.66 15.19 -2.23
N LEU A 252 -5.89 14.71 -2.38
CA LEU A 252 -6.97 15.46 -3.04
C LEU A 252 -8.22 15.59 -2.18
N ASN A 253 -8.27 14.94 -1.00
CA ASN A 253 -9.48 14.81 -0.18
C ASN A 253 -10.68 14.28 -0.98
N TYR A 254 -10.44 13.42 -1.97
CA TYR A 254 -11.46 12.91 -2.90
C TYR A 254 -11.88 11.48 -2.52
N THR A 255 -13.14 11.14 -2.80
CA THR A 255 -13.68 9.78 -2.60
C THR A 255 -14.54 9.39 -3.81
N PRO A 256 -14.10 8.41 -4.62
CA PRO A 256 -14.86 7.93 -5.78
C PRO A 256 -16.24 7.40 -5.39
N GLN A 257 -17.22 7.57 -6.28
CA GLN A 257 -18.63 7.17 -6.03
C GLN A 257 -19.18 6.17 -7.06
N HIS A 258 -18.52 6.06 -8.22
CA HIS A 258 -18.98 5.25 -9.35
C HIS A 258 -17.86 4.31 -9.81
N GLY A 259 -18.22 3.04 -10.02
CA GLY A 259 -17.33 2.05 -10.60
C GLY A 259 -17.16 2.29 -12.10
N TRP A 260 -16.05 1.81 -12.64
CA TRP A 260 -15.78 1.80 -14.07
C TRP A 260 -14.84 0.64 -14.37
N ALA A 261 -15.37 -0.38 -15.05
CA ALA A 261 -14.70 -1.61 -15.41
C ALA A 261 -15.07 -1.94 -16.85
N ILE A 262 -14.28 -1.45 -17.80
CA ILE A 262 -14.59 -1.58 -19.24
C ILE A 262 -13.76 -2.64 -19.96
N ASP A 263 -12.65 -3.08 -19.37
CA ASP A 263 -11.71 -4.02 -19.99
C ASP A 263 -11.41 -5.32 -19.20
N PRO A 264 -11.97 -5.60 -17.99
CA PRO A 264 -11.91 -6.96 -17.48
C PRO A 264 -12.58 -7.97 -18.42
N PHE A 265 -11.92 -9.10 -18.66
CA PHE A 265 -12.40 -10.15 -19.57
C PHE A 265 -13.41 -11.07 -18.86
N GLY A 266 -14.60 -10.51 -18.63
CA GLY A 266 -15.64 -11.10 -17.78
C GLY A 266 -15.71 -10.38 -16.44
N MET A 267 -16.91 -10.39 -15.85
CA MET A 267 -17.21 -9.66 -14.61
C MET A 267 -17.51 -10.64 -13.48
N SER A 268 -17.10 -10.30 -12.26
CA SER A 268 -17.34 -11.06 -11.04
C SER A 268 -18.32 -10.33 -10.12
N PRO A 269 -19.32 -11.02 -9.54
CA PRO A 269 -20.19 -10.41 -8.53
C PRO A 269 -19.41 -9.97 -7.28
N THR A 270 -18.16 -10.44 -7.11
CA THR A 270 -17.24 -9.98 -6.08
C THR A 270 -17.01 -8.48 -6.15
N MET A 271 -16.82 -7.92 -7.36
CA MET A 271 -16.55 -6.49 -7.50
C MET A 271 -17.79 -5.67 -7.12
N ALA A 272 -18.98 -6.09 -7.57
CA ALA A 272 -20.25 -5.47 -7.18
C ALA A 272 -20.45 -5.47 -5.65
N PHE A 273 -20.18 -6.60 -4.99
CA PHE A 273 -20.25 -6.71 -3.54
C PHE A 273 -19.27 -5.76 -2.86
N LEU A 274 -18.00 -5.76 -3.27
CA LEU A 274 -16.96 -4.93 -2.65
C LEU A 274 -17.23 -3.43 -2.85
N LEU A 275 -17.56 -3.00 -4.07
CA LEU A 275 -17.88 -1.60 -4.37
C LEU A 275 -19.06 -1.11 -3.53
N LYS A 276 -20.13 -1.92 -3.40
CA LYS A 276 -21.26 -1.58 -2.54
C LYS A 276 -20.84 -1.41 -1.08
N ARG A 277 -19.96 -2.28 -0.58
CA ARG A 277 -19.41 -2.19 0.79
C ARG A 277 -18.45 -1.01 0.97
N MET A 278 -17.83 -0.52 -0.10
CA MET A 278 -17.01 0.69 -0.15
C MET A 278 -17.86 1.98 -0.25
N GLY A 279 -19.19 1.87 -0.37
CA GLY A 279 -20.10 3.02 -0.43
C GLY A 279 -20.41 3.53 -1.84
N PHE A 280 -20.06 2.78 -2.88
CA PHE A 280 -20.35 3.16 -4.26
C PHE A 280 -21.85 3.12 -4.55
N LYS A 281 -22.27 4.00 -5.46
CA LYS A 281 -23.67 4.18 -5.85
C LYS A 281 -24.03 3.45 -7.13
N ALA A 282 -23.06 3.29 -8.02
CA ALA A 282 -23.18 2.55 -9.28
C ALA A 282 -21.83 1.92 -9.64
N MET A 283 -21.86 0.97 -10.56
CA MET A 283 -20.69 0.37 -11.22
C MET A 283 -21.01 0.12 -12.69
#